data_AF-A0A0N0UZ79-F1
#
_entry.id   AF-A0A0N0UZ79-F1
#
_cell.length_a   1.000
_cell.length_b   1.000
_cell.length_c   1.000
_cell.angle_alpha   90.00
_cell.angle_beta   90.00
_cell.angle_gamma   90.00
#
_symmetry.space_group_name_H-M   'P 1'
#
loop_
_entity.id
_entity.type
_entity.pdbx_description
1 polymer ?
#
loop_
_entity_poly.entity_id
_entity_poly.type
_entity_poly.pdbx_seq_one_letter_code
_entity_poly.pdbx_strand_id
1 'polypeptide(L)'
;IGTAQHMDVYDNAFLPVVEFSKAVQSVMEDTGNVSVSITLDVTGNEDILVPFTVSGTSNNQDHQLIDGTVTIKKGQLSANLTVPVINDNAGESNETIIITMGEVTNAQWGNTTIHVITIMDDDTITDSDNDGISDQWEYSRFNDLTTANAYSDFDNDGYLDKTEYEFSSKYDLNGNLYDPK
;
A
#
# COMPACT_ATOMS: atom_id res chain seq x y z
N ILE A 1 -45.10 -35.97 35.19
CA ILE A 1 -44.15 -34.90 35.61
C ILE A 1 -42.87 -35.19 34.83
N GLY A 2 -42.74 -34.80 33.57
CA GLY A 2 -42.52 -33.41 33.15
C GLY A 2 -41.04 -33.27 32.76
N THR A 3 -40.72 -33.86 31.61
CA THR A 3 -39.60 -33.61 30.67
C THR A 3 -38.28 -32.99 31.14
N ALA A 4 -37.20 -33.67 30.76
CA ALA A 4 -35.82 -33.20 30.75
C ALA A 4 -35.71 -31.76 30.24
N GLN A 5 -35.00 -30.92 31.00
CA GLN A 5 -34.51 -29.66 30.48
C GLN A 5 -33.37 -29.98 29.51
N HIS A 6 -33.63 -29.76 28.23
CA HIS A 6 -32.60 -29.53 27.25
C HIS A 6 -31.87 -28.25 27.70
N MET A 7 -30.72 -28.45 28.34
CA MET A 7 -29.79 -27.39 28.63
C MET A 7 -29.22 -26.99 27.27
N ASP A 8 -29.77 -25.92 26.67
CA ASP A 8 -29.15 -25.27 25.53
C ASP A 8 -27.75 -24.84 25.99
N VAL A 9 -26.75 -25.62 25.62
CA VAL A 9 -25.36 -25.20 25.71
C VAL A 9 -25.30 -23.98 24.82
N TYR A 10 -25.08 -22.81 25.41
CA TYR A 10 -24.74 -21.60 24.66
C TYR A 10 -23.63 -21.98 23.70
N ASP A 11 -23.97 -22.15 22.42
CA ASP A 11 -23.03 -22.24 21.32
C ASP A 11 -22.38 -20.87 21.24
N ASN A 12 -21.37 -20.65 22.10
CA ASN A 12 -20.50 -19.51 21.97
C ASN A 12 -19.52 -19.86 20.86
N ALA A 13 -20.05 -19.94 19.63
CA ALA A 13 -19.28 -20.15 18.42
C ALA A 13 -18.25 -19.03 18.35
N PHE A 14 -17.01 -19.34 18.73
CA PHE A 14 -15.90 -18.43 18.55
C PHE A 14 -15.73 -18.23 17.04
N LEU A 15 -15.92 -16.99 16.58
CA LEU A 15 -15.64 -16.64 15.19
C LEU A 15 -14.14 -16.81 14.92
N PRO A 16 -13.76 -17.38 13.76
CA PRO A 16 -12.36 -17.38 13.31
C PRO A 16 -11.76 -15.99 13.35
N VAL A 17 -10.49 -15.92 13.73
CA VAL A 17 -9.68 -14.70 13.68
C VAL A 17 -9.01 -14.62 12.32
N VAL A 18 -9.23 -13.53 11.58
CA VAL A 18 -8.66 -13.29 10.25
C VAL A 18 -7.63 -12.16 10.27
N GLU A 19 -6.47 -12.39 9.67
CA GLU A 19 -5.41 -11.39 9.53
C GLU A 19 -4.55 -11.60 8.28
N PHE A 20 -3.84 -10.56 7.85
CA PHE A 20 -2.73 -10.72 6.90
C PHE A 20 -1.58 -11.47 7.56
N SER A 21 -0.94 -12.40 6.84
CA SER A 21 0.19 -13.17 7.39
C SER A 21 1.46 -12.33 7.59
N LYS A 22 1.52 -11.14 7.00
CA LYS A 22 2.61 -10.16 7.15
C LYS A 22 2.01 -8.76 7.19
N ALA A 23 2.65 -7.85 7.93
CA ALA A 23 2.29 -6.42 7.89
C ALA A 23 2.97 -5.68 6.72
N VAL A 24 4.16 -6.15 6.30
CA VAL A 24 4.98 -5.50 5.28
C VAL A 24 5.62 -6.51 4.34
N GLN A 25 5.85 -6.10 3.09
CA GLN A 25 6.71 -6.78 2.13
C GLN A 25 7.30 -5.79 1.12
N SER A 26 8.40 -6.16 0.49
CA SER A 26 9.03 -5.38 -0.59
C SER A 26 9.27 -6.27 -1.79
N VAL A 27 9.07 -5.72 -2.98
CA VAL A 27 9.20 -6.42 -4.26
C VAL A 27 9.88 -5.50 -5.28
N MET A 28 10.53 -6.08 -6.28
CA MET A 28 10.96 -5.33 -7.47
C MET A 28 9.75 -5.04 -8.35
N GLU A 29 9.76 -3.95 -9.12
CA GLU A 29 8.71 -3.64 -10.09
C GLU A 29 8.58 -4.71 -11.19
N ASP A 30 9.68 -5.37 -11.55
CA ASP A 30 9.72 -6.46 -12.54
C ASP A 30 9.07 -7.77 -12.06
N THR A 31 8.59 -7.84 -10.81
CA THR A 31 8.05 -9.07 -10.22
C THR A 31 6.78 -9.58 -10.90
N GLY A 32 6.06 -8.72 -11.62
CA GLY A 32 4.79 -8.99 -12.30
C GLY A 32 3.59 -9.24 -11.37
N ASN A 33 3.64 -10.25 -10.49
CA ASN A 33 2.56 -10.51 -9.53
C ASN A 33 3.09 -10.76 -8.13
N VAL A 34 2.45 -10.13 -7.15
CA VAL A 34 2.71 -10.31 -5.72
C VAL A 34 1.53 -11.02 -5.07
N SER A 35 1.81 -11.95 -4.17
CA SER A 35 0.77 -12.66 -3.41
C SER A 35 0.73 -12.15 -1.97
N VAL A 36 -0.44 -11.67 -1.56
CA VAL A 36 -0.74 -11.28 -0.18
C VAL A 36 -1.59 -12.36 0.47
N SER A 37 -1.06 -13.01 1.49
CA SER A 37 -1.75 -14.11 2.18
C SER A 37 -2.60 -13.60 3.33
N ILE A 38 -3.85 -14.06 3.36
CA ILE A 38 -4.84 -13.79 4.40
C ILE A 38 -5.16 -15.12 5.06
N THR A 39 -5.00 -15.19 6.38
CA THR A 39 -5.05 -16.43 7.15
C THR A 39 -6.07 -16.38 8.27
N LEU A 40 -6.60 -17.55 8.61
CA LEU A 40 -7.43 -17.80 9.77
C LEU A 40 -6.67 -18.60 10.82
N ASP A 41 -6.94 -18.37 12.10
CA ASP A 41 -6.46 -19.21 13.20
C ASP A 41 -7.15 -20.59 13.24
N VAL A 42 -8.43 -20.63 12.90
CA VAL A 42 -9.26 -21.83 12.78
C VAL A 42 -10.16 -21.75 11.54
N THR A 43 -10.56 -22.90 11.00
CA THR A 43 -11.45 -22.93 9.82
C THR A 43 -12.85 -22.42 10.18
N GLY A 44 -13.44 -21.61 9.30
CA GLY A 44 -14.84 -21.20 9.40
C GLY A 44 -15.83 -22.27 8.93
N ASN A 45 -17.04 -22.23 9.50
CA ASN A 45 -18.17 -23.07 9.10
C ASN A 45 -18.99 -22.48 7.93
N GLU A 46 -18.70 -21.24 7.54
CA GLU A 46 -19.28 -20.51 6.42
C GLU A 46 -18.15 -19.84 5.61
N ASP A 47 -18.45 -19.34 4.41
CA ASP A 47 -17.51 -18.49 3.68
C ASP A 47 -17.25 -17.20 4.49
N ILE A 48 -15.97 -16.83 4.60
CA ILE A 48 -15.53 -15.58 5.24
C ILE A 48 -15.24 -14.56 4.15
N LEU A 49 -15.89 -13.41 4.25
CA LEU A 49 -15.69 -12.28 3.36
C LEU A 49 -14.76 -11.28 4.01
N VAL A 50 -13.71 -10.90 3.29
CA VAL A 50 -12.67 -9.96 3.74
C VAL A 50 -12.63 -8.80 2.74
N PRO A 51 -13.50 -7.78 2.91
CA PRO A 51 -13.40 -6.54 2.14
C PRO A 51 -12.06 -5.86 2.40
N PHE A 52 -11.55 -5.13 1.42
CA PHE A 52 -10.35 -4.32 1.58
C PHE A 52 -10.39 -3.06 0.71
N THR A 53 -9.65 -2.04 1.13
CA THR A 53 -9.37 -0.83 0.36
C THR A 53 -7.89 -0.70 0.02
N VAL A 54 -7.58 0.04 -1.04
CA VAL A 54 -6.23 0.27 -1.57
C VAL A 54 -5.90 1.76 -1.51
N SER A 55 -4.72 2.07 -1.01
CA SER A 55 -4.16 3.42 -0.94
C SER A 55 -2.63 3.34 -1.00
N GLY A 56 -1.92 4.44 -0.77
CA GLY A 56 -0.45 4.47 -0.76
C GLY A 56 0.08 5.61 -1.61
N THR A 57 1.36 5.52 -1.99
CA THR A 57 2.00 6.50 -2.87
C THR A 57 1.94 6.08 -4.33
N SER A 58 1.89 4.77 -4.60
CA SER A 58 1.78 4.25 -5.96
C SER A 58 0.39 4.51 -6.54
N ASN A 59 0.35 4.55 -7.86
CA ASN A 59 -0.78 4.87 -8.70
C ASN A 59 -1.07 3.73 -9.70
N ASN A 60 -1.85 4.04 -10.75
CA ASN A 60 -2.29 3.07 -11.75
C ASN A 60 -1.26 2.76 -12.84
N GLN A 61 -0.12 3.43 -12.83
CA GLN A 61 1.05 3.13 -13.65
C GLN A 61 1.90 2.01 -13.02
N ASP A 62 1.81 1.81 -11.71
CA ASP A 62 2.71 0.91 -10.95
C ASP A 62 1.99 -0.38 -10.53
N HIS A 63 0.66 -0.35 -10.39
CA HIS A 63 -0.15 -1.54 -10.13
C HIS A 63 -1.59 -1.48 -10.64
N GLN A 64 -2.25 -2.65 -10.69
CA GLN A 64 -3.66 -2.76 -11.11
C GLN A 64 -4.63 -3.13 -9.97
N LEU A 65 -4.14 -3.26 -8.74
CA LEU A 65 -4.99 -3.56 -7.58
C LEU A 65 -5.97 -2.42 -7.28
N ILE A 66 -7.24 -2.76 -7.09
CA ILE A 66 -8.32 -1.87 -6.68
C ILE A 66 -9.05 -2.45 -5.46
N ASP A 67 -9.85 -1.62 -4.79
CA ASP A 67 -10.74 -2.05 -3.70
C ASP A 67 -11.55 -3.30 -4.07
N GLY A 68 -11.73 -4.19 -3.10
CA GLY A 68 -12.34 -5.49 -3.40
C GLY A 68 -12.71 -6.30 -2.17
N THR A 69 -12.92 -7.59 -2.40
CA THR A 69 -13.22 -8.56 -1.33
C THR A 69 -12.55 -9.87 -1.64
N VAL A 70 -11.75 -10.38 -0.70
CA VAL A 70 -11.23 -11.74 -0.73
C VAL A 70 -12.21 -12.65 -0.02
N THR A 71 -12.46 -13.84 -0.56
CA THR A 71 -13.28 -14.86 0.09
C THR A 71 -12.41 -16.02 0.54
N ILE A 72 -12.37 -16.29 1.84
CA ILE A 72 -11.84 -17.55 2.37
C ILE A 72 -13.00 -18.54 2.40
N LYS A 73 -12.93 -19.57 1.57
CA LYS A 73 -14.00 -20.56 1.46
C LYS A 73 -14.16 -21.34 2.76
N LYS A 74 -15.40 -21.75 3.08
CA LYS A 74 -15.70 -22.65 4.19
C LYS A 74 -14.70 -23.81 4.27
N GLY A 75 -14.19 -24.07 5.47
CA GLY A 75 -13.22 -25.15 5.72
C GLY A 75 -11.80 -24.87 5.22
N GLN A 76 -11.52 -23.72 4.62
CA GLN A 76 -10.16 -23.28 4.30
C GLN A 76 -9.59 -22.43 5.44
N LEU A 77 -8.26 -22.45 5.58
CA LEU A 77 -7.53 -21.62 6.55
C LEU A 77 -6.96 -20.35 5.94
N SER A 78 -7.00 -20.20 4.62
CA SER A 78 -6.38 -19.06 3.95
C SER A 78 -6.95 -18.80 2.56
N ALA A 79 -6.76 -17.58 2.10
CA ALA A 79 -6.87 -17.21 0.70
C ALA A 79 -5.73 -16.24 0.34
N ASN A 80 -5.43 -16.14 -0.95
CA ASN A 80 -4.44 -15.21 -1.45
C ASN A 80 -5.11 -14.11 -2.26
N LEU A 81 -4.70 -12.88 -2.02
CA LEU A 81 -4.94 -11.74 -2.89
C LEU A 81 -3.74 -11.63 -3.85
N THR A 82 -4.02 -11.59 -5.15
CA THR A 82 -3.00 -11.35 -6.18
C THR A 82 -2.97 -9.88 -6.52
N VAL A 83 -1.78 -9.28 -6.46
CA VAL A 83 -1.52 -7.88 -6.77
C VAL A 83 -0.65 -7.83 -8.03
N PRO A 84 -1.20 -7.41 -9.18
CA PRO A 84 -0.41 -7.20 -10.39
C PRO A 84 0.41 -5.92 -10.24
N VAL A 85 1.73 -6.04 -10.38
CA VAL A 85 2.69 -4.93 -10.43
C VAL A 85 3.07 -4.72 -11.88
N ILE A 86 3.19 -3.46 -12.27
CA ILE A 86 3.53 -3.03 -13.63
C ILE A 86 5.00 -2.63 -13.61
N ASN A 87 5.75 -3.14 -14.58
CA ASN A 87 7.14 -2.76 -14.82
C ASN A 87 7.15 -1.75 -15.97
N ASP A 88 7.92 -0.68 -15.86
CA ASP A 88 8.14 0.22 -16.98
C ASP A 88 9.63 0.49 -17.31
N ASN A 89 10.00 1.72 -17.68
CA ASN A 89 11.40 2.11 -17.97
C ASN A 89 11.71 3.51 -17.39
N ALA A 90 10.83 4.05 -16.55
CA ALA A 90 10.98 5.36 -15.93
C ALA A 90 11.61 5.14 -14.55
N GLY A 91 12.75 5.78 -14.30
CA GLY A 91 13.33 5.73 -12.96
C GLY A 91 12.52 6.59 -11.99
N GLU A 92 11.95 5.95 -10.98
CA GLU A 92 11.11 6.56 -9.96
C GLU A 92 11.68 6.36 -8.54
N SER A 93 11.01 6.95 -7.55
CA SER A 93 11.28 6.64 -6.15
C SER A 93 10.49 5.40 -5.75
N ASN A 94 11.00 4.60 -4.80
CA ASN A 94 10.23 3.48 -4.26
C ASN A 94 8.85 3.92 -3.75
N GLU A 95 7.83 3.20 -4.17
CA GLU A 95 6.43 3.54 -3.86
C GLU A 95 5.77 2.47 -2.99
N THR A 96 4.55 2.76 -2.52
CA THR A 96 3.82 1.89 -1.60
C THR A 96 2.40 1.63 -2.05
N ILE A 97 1.99 0.36 -1.95
CA ILE A 97 0.58 -0.08 -1.94
C ILE A 97 0.21 -0.42 -0.50
N ILE A 98 -0.81 0.22 0.04
CA ILE A 98 -1.36 -0.02 1.38
C ILE A 98 -2.74 -0.66 1.23
N ILE A 99 -2.84 -1.91 1.68
CA ILE A 99 -4.07 -2.70 1.67
C ILE A 99 -4.64 -2.70 3.09
N THR A 100 -5.82 -2.11 3.27
CA THR A 100 -6.49 -2.04 4.57
C THR A 100 -7.68 -2.97 4.61
N MET A 101 -7.72 -3.88 5.58
CA MET A 101 -8.83 -4.79 5.80
C MET A 101 -10.06 -4.02 6.32
N GLY A 102 -11.21 -4.23 5.66
CA GLY A 102 -12.50 -3.70 6.06
C GLY A 102 -13.22 -4.57 7.09
N GLU A 103 -14.51 -4.30 7.30
CA GLU A 103 -15.36 -5.09 8.19
C GLU A 103 -15.57 -6.51 7.63
N VAL A 104 -15.15 -7.51 8.38
CA VAL A 104 -15.16 -8.92 7.96
C VAL A 104 -16.48 -9.61 8.34
N THR A 105 -16.93 -10.54 7.50
CA THR A 105 -18.14 -11.33 7.75
C THR A 105 -17.78 -12.74 8.19
N ASN A 106 -18.48 -13.28 9.21
CA ASN A 106 -18.27 -14.61 9.78
C ASN A 106 -16.88 -14.84 10.42
N ALA A 107 -16.16 -13.77 10.72
CA ALA A 107 -14.86 -13.76 11.37
C ALA A 107 -14.73 -12.52 12.26
N GLN A 108 -13.65 -12.44 13.01
CA GLN A 108 -13.21 -11.24 13.73
C GLN A 108 -11.77 -10.89 13.31
N TRP A 109 -11.37 -9.63 13.42
CA TRP A 109 -9.99 -9.24 13.09
C TRP A 109 -8.97 -9.87 14.04
N GLY A 110 -7.82 -10.24 13.48
CA GLY A 110 -6.59 -10.46 14.23
C GLY A 110 -5.81 -9.17 14.43
N ASN A 111 -4.49 -9.32 14.62
CA ASN A 111 -3.64 -8.18 14.91
C ASN A 111 -3.22 -7.43 13.64
N THR A 112 -3.08 -8.14 12.53
CA THR A 112 -2.56 -7.57 11.28
C THR A 112 -3.69 -7.30 10.29
N THR A 113 -4.25 -6.09 10.35
CA THR A 113 -5.35 -5.63 9.47
C THR A 113 -4.89 -4.69 8.36
N ILE A 114 -3.60 -4.33 8.33
CA ILE A 114 -2.98 -3.51 7.28
C ILE A 114 -1.80 -4.27 6.71
N HIS A 115 -1.69 -4.29 5.39
CA HIS A 115 -0.55 -4.85 4.66
C HIS A 115 0.05 -3.79 3.74
N VAL A 116 1.34 -3.53 3.87
CA VAL A 116 2.08 -2.57 3.04
C VAL A 116 3.02 -3.30 2.11
N ILE A 117 2.92 -3.03 0.81
CA ILE A 117 3.85 -3.47 -0.22
C ILE A 117 4.69 -2.27 -0.61
N THR A 118 6.01 -2.37 -0.54
CA THR A 118 6.92 -1.41 -1.18
C THR A 118 7.31 -1.95 -2.54
N ILE A 119 7.01 -1.20 -3.60
CA ILE A 119 7.53 -1.45 -4.95
C ILE A 119 8.90 -0.77 -5.02
N MET A 120 9.92 -1.54 -5.33
CA MET A 120 11.28 -1.06 -5.53
C MET A 120 11.52 -0.88 -7.02
N ASP A 121 11.83 0.36 -7.38
CA ASP A 121 12.21 0.75 -8.74
C ASP A 121 13.55 0.11 -9.10
N ASP A 122 13.67 -0.36 -10.33
CA ASP A 122 14.86 -1.00 -10.90
C ASP A 122 15.44 -0.28 -12.11
N ASP A 123 14.85 0.86 -12.45
CA ASP A 123 15.26 1.75 -13.52
C ASP A 123 16.19 2.89 -13.06
N THR A 124 16.81 3.56 -14.04
CA THR A 124 17.71 4.68 -13.78
C THR A 124 16.97 6.00 -13.81
N ILE A 125 16.99 6.74 -12.71
CA ILE A 125 16.55 8.14 -12.67
C ILE A 125 17.43 8.95 -13.63
N THR A 126 16.79 9.66 -14.57
CA THR A 126 17.49 10.54 -15.52
C THR A 126 17.73 11.90 -14.88
N ASP A 127 18.98 12.36 -14.95
CA ASP A 127 19.47 13.67 -14.49
C ASP A 127 20.49 14.13 -15.55
N SER A 128 20.01 14.94 -16.50
CA SER A 128 20.74 15.30 -17.72
C SER A 128 21.86 16.30 -17.48
N ASP A 129 21.72 17.19 -16.49
CA ASP A 129 22.72 18.22 -16.17
C ASP A 129 23.57 17.87 -14.94
N ASN A 130 23.25 16.75 -14.29
CA ASN A 130 23.99 16.07 -13.25
C ASN A 130 24.11 16.91 -11.97
N ASP A 131 23.07 17.65 -11.64
CA ASP A 131 23.02 18.48 -10.45
C ASP A 131 22.43 17.75 -9.22
N GLY A 132 21.84 16.56 -9.42
CA GLY A 132 21.24 15.74 -8.38
C GLY A 132 19.74 15.93 -8.20
N ILE A 133 19.07 16.57 -9.16
CA ILE A 133 17.60 16.63 -9.30
C ILE A 133 17.22 15.88 -10.58
N SER A 134 16.14 15.11 -10.55
CA SER A 134 15.72 14.34 -11.74
C SER A 134 15.03 15.23 -12.79
N ASP A 135 15.30 14.98 -14.07
CA ASP A 135 14.67 15.66 -15.22
C ASP A 135 13.13 15.66 -15.11
N GLN A 136 12.54 14.55 -14.65
CA GLN A 136 11.09 14.40 -14.49
C GLN A 136 10.53 15.38 -13.46
N TRP A 137 11.22 15.56 -12.34
CA TRP A 137 10.82 16.50 -11.29
C TRP A 137 10.91 17.94 -11.81
N GLU A 138 12.02 18.31 -12.44
CA GLU A 138 12.23 19.66 -12.98
C GLU A 138 11.18 20.02 -14.03
N TYR A 139 10.94 19.14 -15.03
CA TYR A 139 9.90 19.36 -16.03
C TYR A 139 8.51 19.47 -15.41
N SER A 140 8.20 18.69 -14.38
CA SER A 140 6.87 18.72 -13.74
C SER A 140 6.61 20.01 -12.97
N ARG A 141 7.65 20.68 -12.45
CA ARG A 141 7.55 21.88 -11.60
C ARG A 141 7.82 23.17 -12.38
N PHE A 142 8.87 23.18 -13.19
CA PHE A 142 9.40 24.37 -13.86
C PHE A 142 9.21 24.33 -15.38
N ASN A 143 8.90 23.17 -15.95
CA ASN A 143 8.78 22.97 -17.40
C ASN A 143 10.07 23.29 -18.17
N ASP A 144 11.22 23.15 -17.50
CA ASP A 144 12.58 23.14 -18.05
C ASP A 144 13.51 22.31 -17.14
N LEU A 145 14.77 22.14 -17.55
CA LEU A 145 15.82 21.34 -16.88
C LEU A 145 16.93 22.20 -16.24
N THR A 146 16.66 23.48 -15.96
CA THR A 146 17.73 24.41 -15.58
C THR A 146 17.34 25.39 -14.48
N THR A 147 16.05 25.54 -14.22
CA THR A 147 15.54 26.48 -13.22
C THR A 147 15.81 25.99 -11.82
N ALA A 148 15.60 24.71 -11.55
CA ALA A 148 15.99 24.12 -10.28
C ALA A 148 17.46 23.69 -10.32
N ASN A 149 18.12 23.75 -9.18
CA ASN A 149 19.36 22.99 -8.98
C ASN A 149 19.64 22.71 -7.52
N ALA A 150 20.67 21.90 -7.26
CA ALA A 150 21.03 21.51 -5.90
C ALA A 150 21.43 22.63 -4.93
N TYR A 151 21.58 23.87 -5.41
CA TYR A 151 22.03 25.02 -4.64
C TYR A 151 21.10 26.23 -4.71
N SER A 152 20.08 26.22 -5.56
CA SER A 152 19.07 27.28 -5.61
C SER A 152 17.94 27.03 -4.62
N ASP A 153 17.25 28.13 -4.33
CA ASP A 153 16.02 28.23 -3.55
C ASP A 153 15.14 29.17 -4.39
N PHE A 154 14.37 28.58 -5.31
CA PHE A 154 13.68 29.34 -6.35
C PHE A 154 12.60 30.28 -5.78
N ASP A 155 11.82 29.80 -4.82
CA ASP A 155 10.70 30.51 -4.19
C ASP A 155 11.14 31.38 -2.98
N ASN A 156 12.38 31.23 -2.51
CA ASN A 156 12.98 31.91 -1.36
C ASN A 156 12.27 31.59 -0.03
N ASP A 157 11.77 30.38 0.14
CA ASP A 157 11.16 29.92 1.38
C ASP A 157 12.19 29.45 2.43
N GLY A 158 13.45 29.30 2.02
CA GLY A 158 14.58 28.89 2.85
C GLY A 158 14.96 27.41 2.73
N TYR A 159 14.31 26.64 1.85
CA TYR A 159 14.72 25.30 1.47
C TYR A 159 15.35 25.31 0.07
N LEU A 160 16.41 24.50 -0.12
CA LEU A 160 17.01 24.36 -1.44
C LEU A 160 16.12 23.48 -2.32
N ASP A 161 16.10 23.71 -3.64
CA ASP A 161 15.28 22.92 -4.57
C ASP A 161 15.58 21.41 -4.47
N LYS A 162 16.84 21.04 -4.20
CA LYS A 162 17.21 19.63 -3.93
C LYS A 162 16.62 19.08 -2.63
N THR A 163 16.51 19.91 -1.60
CA THR A 163 15.82 19.51 -0.36
C THR A 163 14.35 19.22 -0.69
N GLU A 164 13.71 20.07 -1.48
CA GLU A 164 12.32 19.84 -1.90
C GLU A 164 12.16 18.59 -2.78
N TYR A 165 13.11 18.32 -3.67
CA TYR A 165 13.18 17.08 -4.44
C TYR A 165 13.27 15.84 -3.52
N GLU A 166 14.18 15.85 -2.54
CA GLU A 166 14.38 14.75 -1.59
C GLU A 166 13.18 14.54 -0.65
N PHE A 167 12.42 15.60 -0.36
CA PHE A 167 11.28 15.60 0.57
C PHE A 167 9.91 15.69 -0.13
N SER A 168 9.83 15.30 -1.41
CA SER A 168 8.69 15.39 -2.37
C SER A 168 7.26 15.07 -1.88
N SER A 169 7.07 14.72 -0.61
CA SER A 169 5.83 14.95 0.12
C SER A 169 5.30 16.35 -0.17
N LYS A 170 3.99 16.48 -0.40
CA LYS A 170 3.33 17.73 -0.76
C LYS A 170 3.45 18.86 0.28
N TYR A 171 4.10 18.63 1.43
CA TYR A 171 4.06 19.54 2.57
C TYR A 171 5.38 19.68 3.34
N ASP A 172 5.71 20.92 3.73
CA ASP A 172 6.86 21.23 4.59
C ASP A 172 6.72 20.66 6.01
N LEU A 173 7.81 20.73 6.80
CA LEU A 173 7.79 20.33 8.22
C LEU A 173 6.76 21.09 9.07
N ASN A 174 6.16 22.17 8.54
CA ASN A 174 5.12 22.97 9.17
C ASN A 174 3.71 22.66 8.64
N GLY A 175 3.57 21.75 7.66
CA GLY A 175 2.30 21.37 7.05
C GLY A 175 1.78 22.35 5.98
N ASN A 176 2.59 23.30 5.52
CA ASN A 176 2.28 24.13 4.35
C ASN A 176 2.50 23.33 3.08
N LEU A 177 1.75 23.63 2.01
CA LEU A 177 2.07 23.07 0.70
C LEU A 177 3.50 23.48 0.33
N TYR A 178 4.37 22.52 -0.01
CA TYR A 178 5.60 22.84 -0.74
C TYR A 178 5.17 23.40 -2.09
N ASP A 179 5.39 24.69 -2.29
CA ASP A 179 5.14 25.36 -3.57
C ASP A 179 6.51 25.80 -4.10
N PRO A 180 7.15 25.05 -5.00
CA PRO A 180 8.43 25.43 -5.58
C PRO A 180 8.28 26.63 -6.55
N LYS A 181 7.39 27.60 -6.26
CA LYS A 181 7.00 28.75 -7.08
C LYS A 181 6.86 30.06 -6.31
#